data_AF-A0A7J4EDB7-F1
#
_entry.id   AF-A0A7J4EDB7-F1
#
_cell.length_a   1.000
_cell.length_b   1.000
_cell.length_c   1.000
_cell.angle_alpha   90.00
_cell.angle_beta   90.00
_cell.angle_gamma   90.00
#
_symmetry.space_group_name_H-M   'P 1'
#
loop_
_entity.id
_entity.type
_entity.pdbx_description
1 polymer ?
#
loop_
_entity_poly.entity_id
_entity_poly.type
_entity_poly.pdbx_seq_one_letter_code
_entity_poly.pdbx_strand_id
1 'polypeptide(L)'
;MKEEDLRALLSEQRSLANEYHTSIWRSSHFFSALITALLGLSVILIGTEAPKILIVTFPFLALILSIFGILVLYRGSRYYLQATYAISVLRNKLDIENSLKKNELKAFGIDDLLCDRFSSADEYVKKRSINLNHFRIRTIIYWIYIVLAVISVIFMCYVISTCA
;
A
#
# COMPACT_ATOMS: atom_id res chain seq x y z
N MET A 1 28.15 -0.83 -20.29
CA MET A 1 27.16 -1.88 -20.01
C MET A 1 26.54 -2.27 -21.34
N LYS A 2 26.45 -3.57 -21.66
CA LYS A 2 25.91 -4.00 -22.96
C LYS A 2 24.39 -3.82 -22.98
N GLU A 3 23.80 -3.64 -24.16
CA GLU A 3 22.36 -3.42 -24.31
C GLU A 3 21.54 -4.59 -23.74
N GLU A 4 22.04 -5.81 -23.88
CA GLU A 4 21.47 -7.03 -23.30
C GLU A 4 21.40 -6.99 -21.77
N ASP A 5 22.45 -6.47 -21.11
CA ASP A 5 22.48 -6.31 -19.64
C ASP A 5 21.42 -5.28 -19.19
N LEU A 6 21.24 -4.19 -19.93
CA LEU A 6 20.21 -3.19 -19.60
C LEU A 6 18.79 -3.76 -19.79
N ARG A 7 18.57 -4.59 -20.81
CA ARG A 7 17.27 -5.25 -21.04
C ARG A 7 16.95 -6.27 -19.95
N ALA A 8 17.95 -7.02 -19.48
CA ALA A 8 17.82 -7.93 -18.35
C ALA A 8 17.49 -7.19 -17.04
N LEU A 9 18.17 -6.07 -16.76
CA LEU A 9 17.85 -5.23 -15.60
C LEU A 9 16.44 -4.63 -15.69
N LEU A 10 15.98 -4.26 -16.89
CA LEU A 10 14.63 -3.73 -17.08
C LEU A 10 13.55 -4.79 -16.80
N SER A 11 13.75 -6.04 -17.23
CA SER A 11 12.80 -7.13 -16.96
C SER A 11 12.77 -7.49 -15.47
N GLU A 12 13.93 -7.48 -14.80
CA GLU A 12 14.03 -7.69 -13.35
C GLU A 12 13.27 -6.61 -12.56
N GLN A 13 13.49 -5.33 -12.87
CA GLN A 13 12.80 -4.23 -12.18
C GLN A 13 11.28 -4.26 -12.39
N ARG A 14 10.80 -4.74 -13.55
CA ARG A 14 9.37 -4.97 -13.80
C ARG A 14 8.81 -6.09 -12.95
N SER A 15 9.53 -7.21 -12.85
CA SER A 15 9.14 -8.32 -11.99
C SER A 15 9.00 -7.85 -10.55
N LEU A 16 9.98 -7.10 -10.05
CA LEU A 16 9.97 -6.52 -8.70
C LEU A 16 8.80 -5.56 -8.50
N ALA A 17 8.55 -4.63 -9.42
CA ALA A 17 7.43 -3.70 -9.33
C ALA A 17 6.07 -4.42 -9.26
N ASN A 18 5.89 -5.47 -10.07
CA ASN A 18 4.67 -6.27 -10.07
C ASN A 18 4.52 -7.07 -8.77
N GLU A 19 5.59 -7.69 -8.30
CA GLU A 19 5.61 -8.42 -7.04
C GLU A 19 5.23 -7.52 -5.86
N TYR A 20 5.83 -6.31 -5.78
CA TYR A 20 5.48 -5.34 -4.75
C TYR A 20 4.01 -4.92 -4.84
N HIS A 21 3.50 -4.64 -6.04
CA HIS A 21 2.09 -4.29 -6.22
C HIS A 21 1.16 -5.41 -5.71
N THR A 22 1.41 -6.64 -6.14
CA THR A 22 0.55 -7.80 -5.85
C THR A 22 0.62 -8.21 -4.37
N SER A 23 1.82 -8.19 -3.79
CA SER A 23 2.07 -8.49 -2.38
C SER A 23 1.36 -7.49 -1.47
N ILE A 24 1.51 -6.18 -1.73
CA ILE A 24 0.85 -5.13 -0.95
C ILE A 24 -0.68 -5.27 -1.00
N TRP A 25 -1.22 -5.58 -2.18
CA TRP A 25 -2.66 -5.72 -2.35
C TRP A 25 -3.22 -6.91 -1.56
N ARG A 26 -2.54 -8.08 -1.64
CA ARG A 26 -2.92 -9.28 -0.87
C ARG A 26 -2.81 -9.05 0.64
N SER A 27 -1.69 -8.49 1.10
CA SER A 27 -1.51 -8.16 2.51
C SER A 27 -2.58 -7.17 2.99
N SER A 28 -2.90 -6.17 2.19
CA SER A 28 -3.92 -5.18 2.53
C SER A 28 -5.30 -5.82 2.73
N HIS A 29 -5.72 -6.72 1.84
CA HIS A 29 -6.99 -7.42 2.00
C HIS A 29 -7.02 -8.30 3.24
N PHE A 30 -5.94 -9.03 3.49
CA PHE A 30 -5.83 -9.90 4.67
C PHE A 30 -5.93 -9.11 5.98
N PHE A 31 -5.13 -8.05 6.12
CA PHE A 31 -5.14 -7.21 7.32
C PHE A 31 -6.49 -6.51 7.53
N SER A 32 -7.09 -5.97 6.46
CA SER A 32 -8.41 -5.35 6.57
C SER A 32 -9.49 -6.34 6.99
N ALA A 33 -9.50 -7.56 6.44
CA ALA A 33 -10.45 -8.60 6.83
C ALA A 33 -10.25 -9.02 8.30
N LEU A 34 -8.99 -9.16 8.74
CA LEU A 34 -8.65 -9.51 10.11
C LEU A 34 -9.11 -8.43 11.11
N ILE A 35 -8.86 -7.15 10.79
CA ILE A 35 -9.29 -6.02 11.63
C ILE A 35 -10.82 -5.98 11.73
N THR A 36 -11.53 -6.14 10.61
CA THR A 36 -12.99 -6.19 10.60
C THR A 36 -13.53 -7.36 11.41
N ALA A 37 -12.90 -8.54 11.34
CA ALA A 37 -13.28 -9.70 12.13
C ALA A 37 -13.09 -9.45 13.64
N LEU A 38 -11.99 -8.82 14.04
CA LEU A 38 -11.72 -8.45 15.44
C LEU A 38 -12.76 -7.46 15.97
N LEU A 39 -13.11 -6.44 15.17
CA LEU A 39 -14.16 -5.48 15.51
C LEU A 39 -15.53 -6.17 15.59
N GLY A 40 -15.87 -7.03 14.62
CA GLY A 40 -17.12 -7.80 14.63
C GLY A 40 -17.24 -8.71 15.86
N LEU A 41 -16.15 -9.38 16.24
CA LEU A 41 -16.11 -10.20 17.45
C LEU A 41 -16.32 -9.35 18.71
N SER A 42 -15.75 -8.15 18.77
CA SER A 42 -15.95 -7.23 19.89
C SER A 42 -17.41 -6.78 20.04
N VAL A 43 -18.14 -6.58 18.94
CA VAL A 43 -19.58 -6.26 18.94
C VAL A 43 -20.40 -7.42 19.50
N ILE A 44 -20.12 -8.65 19.07
CA ILE A 44 -20.83 -9.84 19.55
C ILE A 44 -20.62 -10.00 21.06
N LEU A 45 -19.40 -9.79 21.55
CA LEU A 45 -19.05 -9.97 22.96
C LEU A 45 -19.71 -8.95 23.90
N ILE A 46 -20.07 -7.76 23.41
CA ILE A 46 -20.87 -6.79 24.18
C ILE A 46 -22.26 -7.37 24.51
N GLY A 47 -22.85 -8.14 23.60
CA GLY A 47 -24.17 -8.74 23.80
C GLY A 47 -24.18 -10.00 24.67
N THR A 48 -23.02 -10.56 25.04
CA THR A 48 -22.91 -11.87 25.69
C THR A 48 -22.39 -11.81 27.12
N GLU A 49 -22.46 -10.66 27.80
CA GLU A 49 -21.89 -10.44 29.16
C GLU A 49 -20.43 -10.92 29.31
N ALA A 50 -19.64 -10.83 28.23
CA ALA A 50 -18.27 -11.29 28.24
C ALA A 50 -17.37 -10.43 29.16
N PRO A 51 -16.24 -10.97 29.66
CA PRO A 51 -15.29 -10.21 30.47
C PRO A 51 -14.84 -8.93 29.77
N LYS A 52 -14.95 -7.78 30.45
CA LYS A 52 -14.60 -6.45 29.91
C LYS A 52 -13.22 -6.41 29.28
N ILE A 53 -12.26 -7.14 29.85
CA ILE A 53 -10.90 -7.23 29.34
C ILE A 53 -10.86 -7.77 27.90
N LEU A 54 -11.69 -8.78 27.58
CA LEU A 54 -11.77 -9.37 26.24
C LEU A 54 -12.41 -8.39 25.25
N ILE A 55 -13.48 -7.71 25.68
CA ILE A 55 -14.21 -6.73 24.86
C ILE A 55 -13.31 -5.56 24.46
N VAL A 56 -12.40 -5.12 25.33
CA VAL A 56 -11.44 -4.03 25.04
C VAL A 56 -10.19 -4.52 24.29
N THR A 57 -9.76 -5.76 24.53
CA THR A 57 -8.54 -6.31 23.93
C THR A 57 -8.67 -6.49 22.40
N PHE A 58 -9.83 -6.92 21.90
CA PHE A 58 -10.03 -7.10 20.45
C PHE A 58 -9.97 -5.78 19.65
N PRO A 59 -10.66 -4.69 20.05
CA PRO A 59 -10.48 -3.36 19.45
C PRO A 59 -9.05 -2.83 19.57
N PHE A 60 -8.35 -3.12 20.67
CA PHE A 60 -6.95 -2.71 20.84
C PHE A 60 -6.02 -3.42 19.85
N LEU A 61 -6.19 -4.74 19.67
CA LEU A 61 -5.50 -5.52 18.64
C LEU A 61 -5.82 -5.00 17.24
N ALA A 62 -7.09 -4.69 16.96
CA ALA A 62 -7.53 -4.09 15.70
C ALA A 62 -6.85 -2.73 15.44
N LEU A 63 -6.65 -1.90 16.46
CA LEU A 63 -5.92 -0.64 16.36
C LEU A 63 -4.44 -0.86 16.03
N ILE A 64 -3.75 -1.77 16.73
CA ILE A 64 -2.34 -2.09 16.47
C ILE A 64 -2.16 -2.59 15.03
N LEU A 65 -3.03 -3.51 14.60
CA LEU A 65 -3.00 -4.04 13.24
C LEU A 65 -3.31 -2.96 12.20
N SER A 66 -4.17 -2.00 12.52
CA SER A 66 -4.44 -0.87 11.63
C SER A 66 -3.21 0.01 11.45
N ILE A 67 -2.51 0.34 12.53
CA ILE A 67 -1.25 1.11 12.50
C ILE A 67 -0.17 0.33 11.73
N PHE A 68 -0.06 -0.98 11.97
CA PHE A 68 0.88 -1.83 11.26
C PHE A 68 0.59 -1.88 9.75
N GLY A 69 -0.68 -2.01 9.36
CA GLY A 69 -1.12 -1.97 7.96
C GLY A 69 -0.71 -0.67 7.27
N ILE A 70 -0.90 0.49 7.93
CA ILE A 70 -0.45 1.80 7.45
C ILE A 70 1.06 1.83 7.20
N LEU A 71 1.87 1.28 8.11
CA LEU A 71 3.33 1.23 7.97
C LEU A 71 3.79 0.32 6.82
N VAL A 72 3.14 -0.84 6.66
CA VAL A 72 3.43 -1.77 5.55
C VAL A 72 3.09 -1.13 4.21
N LEU A 73 1.94 -0.47 4.11
CA LEU A 73 1.54 0.26 2.91
C LEU A 73 2.49 1.40 2.58
N TYR A 74 3.00 2.10 3.61
CA TYR A 74 3.98 3.18 3.44
C TYR A 74 5.25 2.67 2.79
N ARG A 75 5.86 1.65 3.40
CA ARG A 75 7.12 1.07 2.93
C ARG A 75 6.96 0.45 1.55
N GLY A 76 5.89 -0.33 1.35
CA GLY A 76 5.61 -0.96 0.06
C GLY A 76 5.36 0.07 -1.06
N SER A 77 4.75 1.21 -0.74
CA SER A 77 4.58 2.30 -1.72
C SER A 77 5.89 2.95 -2.09
N ARG A 78 6.81 3.12 -1.13
CA ARG A 78 8.16 3.62 -1.42
C ARG A 78 8.95 2.69 -2.34
N TYR A 79 8.97 1.37 -2.04
CA TYR A 79 9.69 0.40 -2.86
C TYR A 79 9.11 0.28 -4.27
N TYR A 80 7.79 0.27 -4.40
CA TYR A 80 7.13 0.28 -5.71
C TYR A 80 7.52 1.53 -6.53
N LEU A 81 7.56 2.71 -5.89
CA LEU A 81 7.94 3.94 -6.57
C LEU A 81 9.41 3.95 -7.01
N GLN A 82 10.31 3.39 -6.19
CA GLN A 82 11.73 3.23 -6.50
C GLN A 82 11.96 2.26 -7.67
N ALA A 83 11.28 1.11 -7.68
CA ALA A 83 11.32 0.18 -8.81
C ALA A 83 10.79 0.82 -10.09
N THR A 84 9.69 1.57 -9.99
CA THR A 84 9.11 2.28 -11.14
C THR A 84 10.05 3.38 -11.68
N TYR A 85 10.74 4.08 -10.79
CA TYR A 85 11.78 5.03 -11.18
C TYR A 85 12.94 4.35 -11.91
N ALA A 86 13.44 3.23 -11.40
CA ALA A 86 14.52 2.47 -12.02
C ALA A 86 14.15 2.03 -13.44
N ILE A 87 12.90 1.55 -13.66
CA ILE A 87 12.37 1.23 -14.99
C ILE A 87 12.40 2.45 -15.91
N SER A 88 11.99 3.63 -15.43
CA SER A 88 11.99 4.87 -16.21
C SER A 88 13.40 5.28 -16.64
N VAL A 89 14.38 5.20 -15.73
CA VAL A 89 15.78 5.55 -16.02
C VAL A 89 16.41 4.55 -17.00
N LEU A 90 16.20 3.25 -16.79
CA LEU A 90 16.72 2.20 -17.68
C LEU A 90 16.13 2.32 -19.08
N ARG A 91 14.82 2.60 -19.22
CA ARG A 91 14.18 2.84 -20.51
C ARG A 91 14.80 4.01 -21.27
N ASN A 92 15.02 5.14 -20.58
CA ASN A 92 15.60 6.34 -21.18
C ASN A 92 17.06 6.09 -21.61
N LYS A 93 17.84 5.36 -20.81
CA LYS A 93 19.22 4.96 -21.18
C LYS A 93 19.29 3.98 -22.35
N LEU A 94 18.22 3.25 -22.63
CA LEU A 94 18.14 2.27 -23.70
C LEU A 94 17.67 2.85 -25.03
N ASP A 95 17.23 4.12 -25.08
CA ASP A 95 16.57 4.73 -26.24
C ASP A 95 15.43 3.86 -26.83
N ILE A 96 14.79 3.05 -25.96
CA ILE A 96 13.68 2.15 -26.30
C ILE A 96 12.36 2.93 -26.27
N GLU A 97 12.29 3.97 -27.09
CA GLU A 97 11.04 4.71 -27.26
C GLU A 97 9.99 3.84 -27.97
N ASN A 98 10.43 2.94 -28.87
CA ASN A 98 9.58 2.21 -29.81
C ASN A 98 9.35 0.70 -29.51
N SER A 99 10.17 0.02 -28.70
CA SER A 99 10.03 -1.44 -28.51
C SER A 99 9.06 -1.84 -27.39
N LEU A 100 8.57 -0.88 -26.61
CA LEU A 100 7.64 -1.12 -25.51
C LEU A 100 6.31 -0.48 -25.82
N LYS A 101 5.33 -1.30 -26.21
CA LYS A 101 3.97 -0.85 -26.49
C LYS A 101 3.45 -0.11 -25.26
N LYS A 102 3.12 1.16 -25.45
CA LYS A 102 2.48 2.05 -24.46
C LYS A 102 1.33 1.37 -23.71
N ASN A 103 0.65 0.42 -24.34
CA ASN A 103 -0.43 -0.39 -23.79
C ASN A 103 -0.01 -1.35 -22.68
N GLU A 104 1.19 -1.94 -22.73
CA GLU A 104 1.69 -2.80 -21.63
C GLU A 104 2.04 -1.94 -20.41
N LEU A 105 2.70 -0.81 -20.62
CA LEU A 105 3.01 0.15 -19.56
C LEU A 105 1.75 0.74 -18.91
N LYS A 106 0.71 0.96 -19.70
CA LYS A 106 -0.61 1.39 -19.24
C LYS A 106 -1.34 0.31 -18.44
N ALA A 107 -1.21 -0.97 -18.81
CA ALA A 107 -1.76 -2.08 -18.03
C ALA A 107 -1.13 -2.19 -16.64
N PHE A 108 0.13 -1.76 -16.47
CA PHE A 108 0.81 -1.68 -15.18
C PHE A 108 0.61 -0.33 -14.44
N GLY A 109 -0.10 0.64 -15.04
CA GLY A 109 -0.26 1.98 -14.46
C GLY A 109 1.01 2.84 -14.45
N ILE A 110 2.00 2.48 -15.29
CA ILE A 110 3.34 3.09 -15.37
C ILE A 110 3.42 4.06 -16.55
N ASP A 111 2.37 4.24 -17.36
CA ASP A 111 2.37 5.22 -18.45
C ASP A 111 2.41 6.67 -17.92
N ASP A 112 1.58 6.98 -16.93
CA ASP A 112 1.62 8.25 -16.19
C ASP A 112 2.85 8.38 -15.26
N LEU A 113 3.59 7.26 -15.12
CA LEU A 113 4.91 6.92 -14.54
C LEU A 113 6.18 7.56 -15.13
N LEU A 114 6.09 7.88 -16.42
CA LEU A 114 7.22 8.16 -17.30
C LEU A 114 7.21 9.64 -17.67
N CYS A 115 7.77 10.48 -16.80
CA CYS A 115 8.09 11.87 -17.14
C CYS A 115 9.61 12.00 -17.23
N ASP A 116 10.04 12.84 -18.17
CA ASP A 116 11.44 13.03 -18.50
C ASP A 116 12.27 13.56 -17.33
N ARG A 117 13.44 12.93 -17.18
CA ARG A 117 14.65 13.40 -16.46
C ARG A 117 14.43 13.87 -15.03
N PHE A 118 14.49 12.92 -14.09
CA PHE A 118 14.77 13.24 -12.68
C PHE A 118 16.23 12.89 -12.37
N SER A 119 16.87 13.69 -11.53
CA SER A 119 18.29 13.51 -11.17
C SER A 119 18.53 12.34 -10.22
N SER A 120 17.51 11.96 -9.44
CA SER A 120 17.60 10.90 -8.44
C SER A 120 16.25 10.24 -8.14
N ALA A 121 16.30 9.03 -7.58
CA ALA A 121 15.11 8.29 -7.15
C ALA A 121 14.33 9.03 -6.05
N ASP A 122 15.03 9.69 -5.12
CA ASP A 122 14.39 10.44 -4.04
C ASP A 122 13.70 11.71 -4.56
N GLU A 123 14.24 12.37 -5.58
CA GLU A 123 13.62 13.53 -6.21
C GLU A 123 12.36 13.14 -6.99
N TYR A 124 12.39 11.99 -7.68
CA TYR A 124 11.21 11.39 -8.29
C TYR A 124 10.15 11.06 -7.24
N VAL A 125 10.51 10.42 -6.13
CA VAL A 125 9.59 10.11 -5.03
C VAL A 125 8.94 11.37 -4.46
N LYS A 126 9.74 12.42 -4.25
CA LYS A 126 9.27 13.68 -3.67
C LYS A 126 8.30 14.41 -4.60
N LYS A 127 8.62 14.49 -5.90
CA LYS A 127 7.84 15.23 -6.92
C LYS A 127 6.58 14.50 -7.38
N ARG A 128 6.57 13.17 -7.30
CA ARG A 128 5.48 12.30 -7.84
C ARG A 128 4.54 11.72 -6.80
N SER A 129 4.73 12.05 -5.53
CA SER A 129 3.71 11.94 -4.47
C SER A 129 2.35 12.59 -4.85
N ILE A 130 2.30 13.32 -5.98
CA ILE A 130 1.17 14.12 -6.46
C ILE A 130 0.38 13.46 -7.61
N ASN A 131 0.87 12.41 -8.31
CA ASN A 131 0.14 11.89 -9.50
C ASN A 131 -0.86 10.77 -9.18
N LEU A 132 -2.13 11.00 -9.55
CA LEU A 132 -3.29 10.66 -8.73
C LEU A 132 -3.94 9.29 -8.93
N ASN A 133 -3.81 8.56 -10.05
CA ASN A 133 -4.70 7.40 -10.29
C ASN A 133 -4.28 6.06 -9.65
N HIS A 134 -3.02 5.65 -9.71
CA HIS A 134 -2.54 4.47 -8.96
C HIS A 134 -2.26 4.81 -7.49
N PHE A 135 -1.94 6.08 -7.20
CA PHE A 135 -1.92 6.58 -5.83
C PHE A 135 -3.33 6.55 -5.23
N ARG A 136 -4.39 6.90 -5.99
CA ARG A 136 -5.80 6.85 -5.53
C ARG A 136 -6.18 5.52 -4.90
N ILE A 137 -5.90 4.38 -5.52
CA ILE A 137 -6.25 3.07 -4.93
C ILE A 137 -5.48 2.85 -3.62
N ARG A 138 -4.18 3.17 -3.59
CA ARG A 138 -3.37 3.06 -2.36
C ARG A 138 -3.81 4.06 -1.28
N THR A 139 -4.21 5.27 -1.67
CA THR A 139 -4.79 6.30 -0.81
C THR A 139 -6.13 5.86 -0.24
N ILE A 140 -7.00 5.24 -1.05
CA ILE A 140 -8.26 4.63 -0.59
C ILE A 140 -7.97 3.56 0.46
N ILE A 141 -7.02 2.66 0.19
CA ILE A 141 -6.61 1.64 1.14
C ILE A 141 -6.09 2.28 2.45
N TYR A 142 -5.24 3.30 2.34
CA TYR A 142 -4.78 4.08 3.50
C TYR A 142 -5.92 4.65 4.33
N TRP A 143 -6.91 5.24 3.67
CA TRP A 143 -8.11 5.76 4.33
C TRP A 143 -8.93 4.68 5.01
N ILE A 144 -9.03 3.47 4.43
CA ILE A 144 -9.68 2.33 5.08
C ILE A 144 -8.99 2.03 6.42
N TYR A 145 -7.65 1.95 6.46
CA TYR A 145 -6.94 1.71 7.71
C TYR A 145 -7.09 2.84 8.74
N ILE A 146 -7.14 4.10 8.30
CA ILE A 146 -7.39 5.24 9.19
C ILE A 146 -8.79 5.14 9.79
N VAL A 147 -9.81 4.87 8.98
CA VAL A 147 -11.19 4.71 9.44
C VAL A 147 -11.29 3.54 10.42
N LEU A 148 -10.67 2.40 10.12
CA LEU A 148 -10.65 1.24 11.02
C LEU A 148 -9.97 1.58 12.35
N ALA A 149 -8.85 2.30 12.34
CA ALA A 149 -8.18 2.75 13.56
C ALA A 149 -9.07 3.68 14.39
N VAL A 150 -9.75 4.64 13.75
CA VAL A 150 -10.68 5.56 14.42
C VAL A 150 -11.85 4.78 15.03
N ILE A 151 -12.44 3.84 14.29
CA ILE A 151 -13.52 2.98 14.79
C ILE A 151 -13.05 2.18 16.00
N SER A 152 -11.84 1.58 15.95
CA SER A 152 -11.26 0.87 17.10
C SER A 152 -11.16 1.75 18.34
N VAL A 153 -10.71 3.01 18.19
CA VAL A 153 -10.63 3.96 19.31
C VAL A 153 -12.01 4.32 19.85
N ILE A 154 -12.96 4.66 18.97
CA ILE A 154 -14.34 4.95 19.37
C ILE A 154 -14.94 3.77 20.14
N PHE A 155 -14.69 2.55 19.67
CA PHE A 155 -15.20 1.34 20.30
C PHE A 155 -14.61 1.10 21.69
N MET A 156 -13.30 1.27 21.85
CA MET A 156 -12.66 1.21 23.18
C MET A 156 -13.24 2.26 24.13
N CYS A 157 -13.37 3.51 23.68
CA CYS A 157 -13.95 4.59 24.48
C CYS A 157 -15.40 4.28 24.86
N TYR A 158 -16.19 3.74 23.94
CA TYR A 158 -17.57 3.34 24.19
C TYR A 158 -17.66 2.29 25.29
N VAL A 159 -16.87 1.22 25.20
CA VAL A 159 -16.83 0.13 26.20
C VAL A 159 -16.36 0.63 27.57
N ILE A 160 -15.41 1.56 27.61
CA ILE A 160 -14.95 2.17 28.87
C ILE A 160 -16.05 3.08 29.47
N SER A 161 -16.76 3.83 28.64
CA SER A 161 -17.75 4.84 29.08
C SER A 161 -19.12 4.28 29.49
N THR A 162 -19.60 3.22 28.83
CA THR A 162 -20.93 2.64 29.09
C THR A 162 -20.94 1.57 30.18
N CYS A 163 -19.76 1.23 30.71
CA CYS A 163 -19.57 0.20 31.74
C CYS A 163 -18.82 0.73 32.98
N ALA A 164 -18.78 2.05 33.17
CA ALA A 164 -18.40 2.73 34.42
C ALA A 164 -19.64 3.01 35.27
#